data_AF-A0A2D5S3H6-F1
#
_entry.id   AF-A0A2D5S3H6-F1
#
_cell.length_a   1.000
_cell.length_b   1.000
_cell.length_c   1.000
_cell.angle_alpha   90.00
_cell.angle_beta   90.00
_cell.angle_gamma   90.00
#
_symmetry.space_group_name_H-M   'P 1'
#
loop_
_entity.id
_entity.type
_entity.pdbx_description
1 polymer ?
#
loop_
_entity_poly.entity_id
_entity_poly.type
_entity_poly.pdbx_seq_one_letter_code
_entity_poly.pdbx_strand_id
1 'polypeptide(L)'
;MTRPLKTSRRDFLAISATGAAVTVLPAGTEASAPPATTAAITPDPLDGPNLRVAVVGVRGRGMNHVRGLQAQPGCQVVALCDVDSEILARRAAECAAGTEDRAGFTVETTGDVRTLLERDDIDAIAIATPNHTHAMLACWALDAGKHVYVEKPVSHVVGEGALIVEAAERNRRICATGTQGRSARSVRDAIDFVHAGGLGKVHCSRGLCYKPRRPIGTVETPRFAPATVDYDRWLGPVEYRALQRPQLHYDWHWDLHTGNGDLGNQGIHQMDIARWALDCDRMPARVASVGGRLGDVDAGDSPNTQVAIFDCDGVPLVFEVRGLPRNKAARADTWEMDQFEGQSIGNVIHGENGVVRISNSYSWAEHIDRDGVKRKEWKGGGDHFANFVAAVKADDPSLLNASIRDGHLSSAYCHLGILSHRLGESRPPEEVDAAWSGDATASEAWGRMRDHLRANEIDLDATPVVLGRPLRVDAEGTRVTGDPEATAMLARECREPFIF
;
A
#
# COMPACT_ATOMS: atom_id res chain seq x y z
N MET A 1 -0.88 -39.19 -14.05
CA MET A 1 -2.20 -38.63 -13.69
C MET A 1 -2.18 -38.32 -12.19
N THR A 2 -1.70 -37.12 -11.86
CA THR A 2 -1.49 -36.65 -10.48
C THR A 2 -2.67 -35.75 -10.08
N ARG A 3 -3.28 -36.05 -8.92
CA ARG A 3 -4.43 -35.34 -8.36
C ARG A 3 -4.11 -33.85 -8.16
N PRO A 4 -5.04 -32.92 -8.46
CA PRO A 4 -4.87 -31.52 -8.11
C PRO A 4 -4.94 -31.36 -6.58
N LEU A 5 -3.97 -30.62 -6.02
CA LEU A 5 -3.96 -30.20 -4.62
C LEU A 5 -5.23 -29.39 -4.33
N LYS A 6 -5.97 -29.79 -3.29
CA LYS A 6 -7.19 -29.14 -2.82
C LYS A 6 -6.91 -27.67 -2.46
N THR A 7 -7.68 -26.79 -3.09
CA THR A 7 -7.78 -25.35 -2.78
C THR A 7 -8.08 -25.12 -1.31
N SER A 8 -7.25 -24.30 -0.65
CA SER A 8 -7.50 -23.81 0.70
C SER A 8 -8.53 -22.67 0.64
N ARG A 9 -9.70 -22.86 1.25
CA ARG A 9 -10.79 -21.85 1.36
C ARG A 9 -10.42 -20.63 2.24
N ARG A 10 -9.15 -20.45 2.61
CA ARG A 10 -8.71 -19.43 3.59
C ARG A 10 -8.33 -18.08 3.00
N ASP A 11 -8.07 -17.97 1.69
CA ASP A 11 -7.65 -16.69 1.09
C ASP A 11 -8.82 -15.86 0.54
N PHE A 12 -10.03 -16.43 0.43
CA PHE A 12 -11.20 -15.72 -0.11
C PHE A 12 -11.83 -14.73 0.88
N LEU A 13 -11.57 -14.85 2.18
CA LEU A 13 -12.13 -13.97 3.23
C LEU A 13 -11.26 -12.74 3.55
N ALA A 14 -10.14 -12.52 2.86
CA ALA A 14 -9.31 -11.32 3.02
C ALA A 14 -9.57 -10.24 1.96
N ILE A 15 -10.58 -10.43 1.08
CA ILE A 15 -10.96 -9.46 0.03
C ILE A 15 -12.04 -8.46 0.50
N SER A 16 -12.63 -8.66 1.68
CA SER A 16 -13.74 -7.81 2.17
C SER A 16 -13.53 -7.33 3.61
N ALA A 17 -12.75 -6.26 3.77
CA ALA A 17 -12.84 -5.37 4.92
C ALA A 17 -12.79 -3.90 4.44
N THR A 18 -13.64 -3.59 3.46
CA THR A 18 -13.98 -2.23 3.02
C THR A 18 -15.49 -2.21 2.76
N GLY A 19 -16.27 -1.81 3.78
CA GLY A 19 -17.62 -1.23 3.71
C GLY A 19 -18.80 -2.06 3.16
N ALA A 20 -19.75 -2.44 4.03
CA ALA A 20 -21.20 -2.30 3.81
C ALA A 20 -21.98 -2.54 5.12
N ALA A 21 -23.01 -1.73 5.34
CA ALA A 21 -23.87 -1.69 6.52
C ALA A 21 -24.86 -2.86 6.60
N VAL A 22 -25.30 -3.22 7.81
CA VAL A 22 -26.56 -3.96 8.02
C VAL A 22 -27.38 -3.28 9.11
N THR A 23 -28.61 -2.97 8.72
CA THR A 23 -29.71 -2.37 9.47
C THR A 23 -30.27 -3.28 10.58
N VAL A 24 -30.66 -2.63 11.68
CA VAL A 24 -31.36 -3.16 12.87
C VAL A 24 -32.80 -3.58 12.57
N LEU A 25 -33.30 -4.63 13.24
CA LEU A 25 -34.70 -4.72 13.69
C LEU A 25 -34.79 -5.42 15.08
N PRO A 26 -35.84 -5.12 15.89
CA PRO A 26 -35.80 -5.22 17.35
C PRO A 26 -36.59 -6.39 17.97
N ALA A 27 -36.40 -6.56 19.28
CA ALA A 27 -37.41 -6.87 20.33
C ALA A 27 -37.09 -8.10 21.20
N GLY A 28 -37.23 -7.92 22.52
CA GLY A 28 -37.43 -9.01 23.49
C GLY A 28 -36.73 -8.81 24.84
N THR A 29 -37.32 -8.00 25.71
CA THR A 29 -37.01 -7.85 27.14
C THR A 29 -37.36 -9.09 27.96
N GLU A 30 -36.56 -9.43 28.98
CA GLU A 30 -37.06 -9.62 30.36
C GLU A 30 -35.91 -9.64 31.39
N ALA A 31 -36.21 -9.08 32.57
CA ALA A 31 -35.28 -8.70 33.63
C ALA A 31 -35.26 -9.71 34.80
N SER A 32 -34.17 -9.72 35.59
CA SER A 32 -34.23 -9.56 37.07
C SER A 32 -32.87 -9.72 37.79
N ALA A 33 -32.40 -8.58 38.34
CA ALA A 33 -31.90 -8.27 39.70
C ALA A 33 -30.75 -9.04 40.43
N PRO A 34 -29.98 -8.34 41.31
CA PRO A 34 -28.60 -8.63 41.76
C PRO A 34 -28.58 -9.24 43.20
N PRO A 35 -27.47 -9.47 43.99
CA PRO A 35 -26.25 -8.64 44.17
C PRO A 35 -24.91 -9.37 44.47
N ALA A 36 -23.80 -8.62 44.45
CA ALA A 36 -22.77 -8.64 45.51
C ALA A 36 -21.69 -7.57 45.25
N THR A 37 -21.65 -6.58 46.13
CA THR A 37 -20.59 -5.58 46.29
C THR A 37 -19.26 -6.25 46.64
N THR A 38 -18.23 -6.01 45.83
CA THR A 38 -16.82 -6.11 46.24
C THR A 38 -16.10 -4.84 45.78
N ALA A 39 -15.20 -4.39 46.65
CA ALA A 39 -14.66 -3.04 46.70
C ALA A 39 -14.09 -2.53 45.37
N ALA A 40 -14.37 -1.25 45.08
CA ALA A 40 -13.73 -0.51 44.02
C ALA A 40 -12.22 -0.49 44.24
N ILE A 41 -11.49 -1.21 43.39
CA ILE A 41 -10.09 -0.91 43.12
C ILE A 41 -10.13 0.25 42.13
N THR A 42 -9.88 1.45 42.63
CA THR A 42 -9.50 2.58 41.77
C THR A 42 -8.23 2.18 41.02
N PRO A 43 -8.22 2.16 39.68
CA PRO A 43 -6.95 2.16 38.96
C PRO A 43 -6.25 3.47 39.30
N ASP A 44 -5.05 3.40 39.85
CA ASP A 44 -4.15 4.55 39.91
C ASP A 44 -3.90 5.07 38.47
N PRO A 45 -3.60 6.38 38.29
CA PRO A 45 -3.42 6.98 36.99
C PRO A 45 -2.37 6.29 36.12
N LEU A 46 -2.60 6.39 34.81
CA LEU A 46 -1.72 6.06 33.71
C LEU A 46 -0.34 6.74 33.83
N ASP A 47 0.58 6.20 34.63
CA ASP A 47 1.90 6.83 34.81
C ASP A 47 2.98 6.23 33.89
N GLY A 48 2.96 6.76 32.67
CA GLY A 48 4.08 7.06 31.77
C GLY A 48 3.62 8.21 30.86
N PRO A 49 4.50 9.05 30.26
CA PRO A 49 4.01 10.11 29.38
C PRO A 49 3.19 9.48 28.25
N ASN A 50 1.89 9.81 28.21
CA ASN A 50 1.01 9.34 27.15
C ASN A 50 1.51 9.93 25.83
N LEU A 51 1.84 9.09 24.86
CA LEU A 51 2.16 9.53 23.52
C LEU A 51 0.91 10.15 22.89
N ARG A 52 0.93 11.46 22.62
CA ARG A 52 -0.20 12.21 22.07
C ARG A 52 -0.08 12.27 20.55
N VAL A 53 -1.05 11.69 19.87
CA VAL A 53 -1.04 11.53 18.40
C VAL A 53 -2.19 12.28 17.76
N ALA A 54 -1.91 12.97 16.66
CA ALA A 54 -2.94 13.47 15.76
C ALA A 54 -3.02 12.61 14.50
N VAL A 55 -4.24 12.40 13.99
CA VAL A 55 -4.48 11.61 12.76
C VAL A 55 -4.93 12.53 11.63
N VAL A 56 -4.23 12.48 10.49
CA VAL A 56 -4.48 13.29 9.30
C VAL A 56 -5.05 12.41 8.18
N GLY A 57 -6.24 12.74 7.70
CA GLY A 57 -7.06 11.91 6.82
C GLY A 57 -7.79 10.84 7.62
N VAL A 58 -9.09 11.01 7.84
CA VAL A 58 -9.87 10.21 8.83
C VAL A 58 -11.04 9.44 8.18
N ARG A 59 -10.90 9.07 6.91
CA ARG A 59 -11.86 8.14 6.28
C ARG A 59 -11.61 6.70 6.75
N GLY A 60 -11.67 5.71 5.85
CA GLY A 60 -11.58 4.29 6.24
C GLY A 60 -10.27 3.95 6.96
N ARG A 61 -9.12 4.24 6.31
CA ARG A 61 -7.80 3.89 6.85
C ARG A 61 -7.40 4.74 8.06
N GLY A 62 -7.71 6.03 8.04
CA GLY A 62 -7.49 6.91 9.19
C GLY A 62 -8.21 6.46 10.45
N MET A 63 -9.46 5.99 10.35
CA MET A 63 -10.14 5.43 11.52
C MET A 63 -9.51 4.11 12.01
N ASN A 64 -8.82 3.36 11.15
CA ASN A 64 -8.00 2.24 11.63
C ASN A 64 -6.75 2.73 12.39
N HIS A 65 -6.16 3.87 12.02
CA HIS A 65 -5.09 4.50 12.80
C HIS A 65 -5.61 4.95 14.15
N VAL A 66 -6.74 5.67 14.18
CA VAL A 66 -7.39 6.11 15.42
C VAL A 66 -7.60 4.92 16.35
N ARG A 67 -8.22 3.84 15.84
CA ARG A 67 -8.46 2.62 16.61
C ARG A 67 -7.17 1.91 17.03
N GLY A 68 -6.20 1.78 16.14
CA GLY A 68 -4.96 1.06 16.41
C GLY A 68 -4.10 1.75 17.45
N LEU A 69 -3.94 3.07 17.35
CA LEU A 69 -3.16 3.91 18.25
C LEU A 69 -3.84 4.07 19.61
N GLN A 70 -5.15 4.37 19.65
CA GLN A 70 -5.91 4.50 20.90
C GLN A 70 -5.95 3.19 21.71
N ALA A 71 -5.70 2.04 21.06
CA ALA A 71 -5.60 0.75 21.74
C ALA A 71 -4.26 0.51 22.45
N GLN A 72 -3.22 1.29 22.10
CA GLN A 72 -1.89 1.04 22.63
C GLN A 72 -1.74 1.63 24.04
N PRO A 73 -1.22 0.86 25.01
CA PRO A 73 -0.96 1.37 26.35
C PRO A 73 -0.10 2.64 26.33
N GLY A 74 -0.61 3.70 26.96
CA GLY A 74 0.02 5.01 27.03
C GLY A 74 0.18 5.70 25.67
N CYS A 75 -0.78 5.53 24.77
CA CYS A 75 -0.95 6.30 23.54
C CYS A 75 -2.37 6.87 23.52
N GLN A 76 -2.51 8.13 23.13
CA GLN A 76 -3.78 8.83 23.09
C GLN A 76 -3.91 9.60 21.77
N VAL A 77 -5.03 9.40 21.08
CA VAL A 77 -5.39 10.24 19.94
C VAL A 77 -6.04 11.52 20.48
N VAL A 78 -5.43 12.66 20.21
CA VAL A 78 -5.86 13.96 20.77
C VAL A 78 -6.48 14.90 19.72
N ALA A 79 -6.18 14.68 18.44
CA ALA A 79 -6.69 15.51 17.36
C ALA A 79 -6.93 14.73 16.06
N LEU A 80 -7.92 15.17 15.30
CA LEU A 80 -8.23 14.71 13.94
C LEU A 80 -8.10 15.86 12.95
N CYS A 81 -7.53 15.59 11.78
CA CYS A 81 -7.45 16.55 10.68
C CYS A 81 -7.98 15.93 9.40
N ASP A 82 -8.90 16.61 8.72
CA ASP A 82 -9.37 16.22 7.39
C ASP A 82 -9.85 17.45 6.62
N VAL A 83 -9.53 17.49 5.33
CA VAL A 83 -9.93 18.58 4.43
C VAL A 83 -11.42 18.50 4.07
N ASP A 84 -12.07 17.38 4.33
CA ASP A 84 -13.52 17.23 4.23
C ASP A 84 -14.20 17.46 5.59
N SER A 85 -14.83 18.61 5.71
CA SER A 85 -15.49 19.07 6.94
C SER A 85 -16.62 18.15 7.40
N GLU A 86 -17.33 17.48 6.49
CA GLU A 86 -18.40 16.54 6.85
C GLU A 86 -17.83 15.25 7.41
N ILE A 87 -16.78 14.72 6.77
CA ILE A 87 -16.07 13.53 7.25
C ILE A 87 -15.47 13.81 8.63
N LEU A 88 -14.81 14.95 8.80
CA LEU A 88 -14.18 15.36 10.05
C LEU A 88 -15.21 15.43 11.20
N ALA A 89 -16.31 16.15 11.00
CA ALA A 89 -17.35 16.31 12.01
C ALA A 89 -17.96 14.96 12.40
N ARG A 90 -18.27 14.11 11.40
CA ARG A 90 -18.82 12.78 11.65
C ARG A 90 -17.86 11.91 12.47
N ARG A 91 -16.57 11.88 12.12
CA ARG A 91 -15.60 11.04 12.83
C ARG A 91 -15.31 11.50 14.25
N ALA A 92 -15.27 12.80 14.49
CA ALA A 92 -15.15 13.31 15.85
C ALA A 92 -16.35 12.90 16.71
N ALA A 93 -17.57 12.94 16.16
CA ALA A 93 -18.77 12.45 16.84
C ALA A 93 -18.72 10.94 17.11
N GLU A 94 -18.23 10.13 16.15
CA GLU A 94 -18.02 8.69 16.35
C GLU A 94 -16.99 8.41 17.46
N CYS A 95 -15.88 9.16 17.55
CA CYS A 95 -14.92 9.05 18.65
C CYS A 95 -15.57 9.37 20.00
N ALA A 96 -16.36 10.44 20.08
CA ALA A 96 -17.03 10.86 21.30
C ALA A 96 -18.11 9.86 21.75
N ALA A 97 -18.82 9.24 20.81
CA ALA A 97 -19.81 8.21 21.10
C ALA A 97 -19.18 6.91 21.60
N GLY A 98 -17.98 6.57 21.12
CA GLY A 98 -17.33 5.29 21.40
C GLY A 98 -17.98 4.12 20.66
N THR A 99 -17.59 2.91 21.04
CA THR A 99 -18.15 1.65 20.52
C THR A 99 -18.47 0.72 21.69
N GLU A 100 -19.15 -0.40 21.45
CA GLU A 100 -19.43 -1.41 22.50
C GLU A 100 -18.17 -1.83 23.28
N ASP A 101 -17.03 -1.96 22.58
CA ASP A 101 -15.77 -2.41 23.19
C ASP A 101 -14.84 -1.27 23.65
N ARG A 102 -15.21 0.00 23.45
CA ARG A 102 -14.33 1.15 23.74
C ARG A 102 -15.10 2.37 24.19
N ALA A 103 -14.70 2.91 25.34
CA ALA A 103 -15.20 4.19 25.82
C ALA A 103 -14.96 5.29 24.78
N GLY A 104 -15.95 6.18 24.66
CA GLY A 104 -15.82 7.38 23.85
C GLY A 104 -14.75 8.32 24.39
N PHE A 105 -14.13 9.09 23.51
CA PHE A 105 -13.13 10.09 23.85
C PHE A 105 -13.25 11.29 22.93
N THR A 106 -12.89 12.46 23.44
CA THR A 106 -12.94 13.71 22.67
C THR A 106 -11.61 13.95 21.96
N VAL A 107 -11.72 14.52 20.77
CA VAL A 107 -10.59 14.93 19.93
C VAL A 107 -10.84 16.36 19.48
N GLU A 108 -9.79 17.14 19.40
CA GLU A 108 -9.84 18.42 18.68
C GLU A 108 -9.89 18.15 17.17
N THR A 109 -10.48 19.07 16.42
CA THR A 109 -10.63 18.93 14.97
C THR A 109 -10.10 20.17 14.25
N THR A 110 -9.49 19.94 13.09
CA THR A 110 -9.04 21.02 12.19
C THR A 110 -9.12 20.56 10.74
N GLY A 111 -9.37 21.50 9.82
CA GLY A 111 -9.27 21.25 8.38
C GLY A 111 -7.87 21.49 7.81
N ASP A 112 -6.92 21.89 8.66
CA ASP A 112 -5.60 22.35 8.24
C ASP A 112 -4.52 21.73 9.14
N VAL A 113 -3.64 20.92 8.55
CA VAL A 113 -2.57 20.24 9.27
C VAL A 113 -1.62 21.21 9.96
N ARG A 114 -1.45 22.44 9.43
CA ARG A 114 -0.50 23.43 9.97
C ARG A 114 -0.81 23.80 11.41
N THR A 115 -2.10 23.83 11.79
CA THR A 115 -2.50 24.11 13.17
C THR A 115 -2.14 22.96 14.12
N LEU A 116 -1.94 21.74 13.62
CA LEU A 116 -1.44 20.61 14.43
C LEU A 116 0.08 20.69 14.61
N LEU A 117 0.79 21.23 13.63
CA LEU A 117 2.25 21.37 13.68
C LEU A 117 2.68 22.37 14.75
N GLU A 118 1.88 23.43 14.95
CA GLU A 118 2.10 24.49 15.95
C GLU A 118 1.80 24.06 17.40
N ARG A 119 1.27 22.85 17.61
CA ARG A 119 0.86 22.37 18.93
C ARG A 119 1.97 21.62 19.65
N ASP A 120 2.46 22.17 20.76
CA ASP A 120 3.49 21.54 21.59
C ASP A 120 3.01 20.28 22.31
N ASP A 121 1.70 20.08 22.43
CA ASP A 121 1.11 18.91 23.10
C ASP A 121 0.96 17.68 22.20
N ILE A 122 1.34 17.76 20.92
CA ILE A 122 1.33 16.62 19.99
C ILE A 122 2.76 16.12 19.79
N ASP A 123 2.97 14.83 20.04
CA ASP A 123 4.26 14.16 19.88
C ASP A 123 4.43 13.54 18.49
N ALA A 124 3.33 13.02 17.92
CA ALA A 124 3.35 12.31 16.65
C ALA A 124 2.16 12.64 15.74
N ILE A 125 2.40 12.54 14.42
CA ILE A 125 1.38 12.65 13.37
C ILE A 125 1.25 11.32 12.64
N ALA A 126 0.04 10.78 12.57
CA ALA A 126 -0.30 9.61 11.78
C ALA A 126 -1.04 10.02 10.50
N ILE A 127 -0.49 9.70 9.33
CA ILE A 127 -0.94 10.18 8.02
C ILE A 127 -1.60 9.03 7.25
N ALA A 128 -2.87 9.24 6.87
CA ALA A 128 -3.69 8.30 6.10
C ALA A 128 -4.50 9.02 5.00
N THR A 129 -3.92 10.06 4.42
CA THR A 129 -4.47 10.81 3.27
C THR A 129 -4.28 10.04 1.96
N PRO A 130 -4.69 10.57 0.79
CA PRO A 130 -4.20 10.08 -0.49
C PRO A 130 -2.66 10.18 -0.58
N ASN A 131 -2.06 9.28 -1.36
CA ASN A 131 -0.60 9.14 -1.39
C ASN A 131 0.13 10.34 -1.99
N HIS A 132 -0.52 11.13 -2.86
CA HIS A 132 0.11 12.30 -3.45
C HIS A 132 0.46 13.40 -2.44
N THR A 133 -0.12 13.40 -1.24
CA THR A 133 0.19 14.35 -0.16
C THR A 133 1.09 13.76 0.94
N HIS A 134 1.40 12.46 0.91
CA HIS A 134 2.10 11.79 2.02
C HIS A 134 3.46 12.41 2.33
N ALA A 135 4.31 12.56 1.32
CA ALA A 135 5.68 13.07 1.50
C ALA A 135 5.69 14.49 2.06
N MET A 136 4.85 15.37 1.50
CA MET A 136 4.69 16.75 1.99
C MET A 136 4.30 16.79 3.46
N LEU A 137 3.23 16.07 3.82
CA LEU A 137 2.72 16.05 5.20
C LEU A 137 3.74 15.44 6.17
N ALA A 138 4.47 14.41 5.73
CA ALA A 138 5.50 13.78 6.54
C ALA A 138 6.69 14.73 6.76
N CYS A 139 7.22 15.37 5.70
CA CYS A 139 8.31 16.34 5.82
C CYS A 139 7.91 17.52 6.73
N TRP A 140 6.74 18.12 6.53
CA TRP A 140 6.24 19.19 7.40
C TRP A 140 6.12 18.78 8.87
N ALA A 141 5.63 17.57 9.15
CA ALA A 141 5.54 17.05 10.51
C ALA A 141 6.92 16.80 11.13
N LEU A 142 7.86 16.22 10.37
CA LEU A 142 9.22 15.96 10.84
C LEU A 142 9.98 17.27 11.12
N ASP A 143 9.85 18.27 10.24
CA ASP A 143 10.45 19.60 10.40
C ASP A 143 9.82 20.40 11.55
N ALA A 144 8.54 20.16 11.85
CA ALA A 144 7.90 20.66 13.07
C ALA A 144 8.29 19.86 14.35
N GLY A 145 9.27 18.95 14.23
CA GLY A 145 9.79 18.18 15.35
C GLY A 145 8.83 17.10 15.85
N LYS A 146 7.91 16.60 15.01
CA LYS A 146 6.97 15.51 15.34
C LYS A 146 7.49 14.16 14.86
N HIS A 147 7.18 13.08 15.58
CA HIS A 147 7.31 11.72 15.06
C HIS A 147 6.23 11.45 14.00
N VAL A 148 6.49 10.54 13.06
CA VAL A 148 5.57 10.28 11.95
C VAL A 148 5.29 8.80 11.76
N TYR A 149 4.01 8.48 11.61
CA TYR A 149 3.57 7.22 11.02
C TYR A 149 2.87 7.55 9.71
N VAL A 150 3.42 7.14 8.56
CA VAL A 150 2.86 7.47 7.24
C VAL A 150 2.37 6.22 6.51
N GLU A 151 1.16 6.27 5.96
CA GLU A 151 0.65 5.17 5.15
C GLU A 151 1.47 4.95 3.89
N LYS A 152 1.41 3.70 3.42
CA LYS A 152 1.97 3.30 2.15
C LYS A 152 1.04 3.71 0.98
N PRO A 153 1.58 3.94 -0.22
CA PRO A 153 2.99 4.23 -0.50
C PRO A 153 3.38 5.58 0.12
N VAL A 154 4.62 5.74 0.56
CA VAL A 154 5.02 6.92 1.37
C VAL A 154 5.17 8.20 0.55
N SER A 155 5.21 8.08 -0.78
CA SER A 155 5.39 9.17 -1.72
C SER A 155 4.65 8.90 -3.04
N HIS A 156 4.64 9.89 -3.94
CA HIS A 156 4.05 9.79 -5.28
C HIS A 156 5.09 9.56 -6.39
N VAL A 157 6.30 10.10 -6.20
CA VAL A 157 7.47 9.89 -7.07
C VAL A 157 8.69 9.50 -6.22
N VAL A 158 9.80 9.14 -6.88
CA VAL A 158 10.99 8.58 -6.22
C VAL A 158 11.63 9.61 -5.28
N GLY A 159 11.96 10.81 -5.79
CA GLY A 159 12.71 11.83 -5.05
C GLY A 159 12.01 12.30 -3.78
N GLU A 160 10.68 12.33 -3.78
CA GLU A 160 9.88 12.67 -2.59
C GLU A 160 10.13 11.74 -1.40
N GLY A 161 10.28 10.44 -1.64
CA GLY A 161 10.52 9.50 -0.55
C GLY A 161 11.90 9.69 0.09
N ALA A 162 12.89 10.10 -0.70
CA ALA A 162 14.22 10.44 -0.20
C ALA A 162 14.17 11.67 0.73
N LEU A 163 13.33 12.66 0.41
CA LEU A 163 13.13 13.84 1.27
C LEU A 163 12.58 13.47 2.65
N ILE A 164 11.68 12.47 2.74
CA ILE A 164 11.15 12.03 4.06
C ILE A 164 12.24 11.36 4.87
N VAL A 165 13.09 10.53 4.23
CA VAL A 165 14.23 9.88 4.90
C VAL A 165 15.19 10.94 5.42
N GLU A 166 15.57 11.91 4.59
CA GLU A 166 16.43 13.01 4.99
C GLU A 166 15.83 13.83 6.14
N ALA A 167 14.55 14.19 6.06
CA ALA A 167 13.86 14.95 7.10
C ALA A 167 13.82 14.18 8.44
N ALA A 168 13.61 12.87 8.40
CA ALA A 168 13.60 12.03 9.60
C ALA A 168 14.98 11.97 10.26
N GLU A 169 16.03 11.81 9.47
CA GLU A 169 17.42 11.77 9.94
C GLU A 169 17.87 13.14 10.47
N ARG A 170 17.63 14.21 9.71
CA ARG A 170 18.00 15.59 10.04
C ARG A 170 17.36 16.05 11.36
N ASN A 171 16.08 15.75 11.55
CA ASN A 171 15.34 16.17 12.74
C ASN A 171 15.41 15.14 13.89
N ARG A 172 16.08 14.00 13.68
CA ARG A 172 16.15 12.88 14.64
C ARG A 172 14.76 12.47 15.12
N ARG A 173 13.86 12.24 14.16
CA ARG A 173 12.48 11.84 14.42
C ARG A 173 12.21 10.46 13.85
N ILE A 174 11.62 9.62 14.70
CA ILE A 174 11.13 8.30 14.31
C ILE A 174 10.04 8.46 13.26
N CYS A 175 10.29 7.89 12.08
CA CYS A 175 9.36 7.85 10.96
C CYS A 175 9.16 6.40 10.52
N ALA A 176 7.93 5.91 10.65
CA ALA A 176 7.54 4.55 10.27
C ALA A 176 6.60 4.57 9.06
N THR A 177 6.68 3.52 8.24
CA THR A 177 5.79 3.33 7.08
C THR A 177 4.71 2.27 7.34
N GLY A 178 3.57 2.40 6.65
CA GLY A 178 2.42 1.49 6.73
C GLY A 178 2.57 0.10 6.10
N THR A 179 3.79 -0.44 5.90
CA THR A 179 4.02 -1.80 5.37
C THR A 179 3.87 -2.88 6.45
N GLN A 180 2.61 -3.14 6.82
CA GLN A 180 2.20 -4.01 7.94
C GLN A 180 2.83 -5.41 7.95
N GLY A 181 3.12 -5.97 6.76
CA GLY A 181 3.72 -7.30 6.61
C GLY A 181 5.03 -7.46 7.38
N ARG A 182 5.82 -6.39 7.53
CA ARG A 182 7.08 -6.41 8.32
C ARG A 182 6.87 -6.65 9.81
N SER A 183 5.71 -6.31 10.34
CA SER A 183 5.38 -6.58 11.74
C SER A 183 4.81 -7.98 11.96
N ALA A 184 4.42 -8.70 10.90
CA ALA A 184 3.78 -9.99 11.04
C ALA A 184 4.78 -11.12 11.28
N ARG A 185 4.60 -11.89 12.37
CA ARG A 185 5.53 -12.97 12.73
C ARG A 185 5.70 -14.01 11.62
N SER A 186 4.60 -14.39 10.96
CA SER A 186 4.69 -15.39 9.89
C SER A 186 5.56 -14.95 8.72
N VAL A 187 5.56 -13.65 8.41
CA VAL A 187 6.36 -13.07 7.34
C VAL A 187 7.83 -13.00 7.77
N ARG A 188 8.10 -12.46 8.97
CA ARG A 188 9.48 -12.37 9.49
C ARG A 188 10.15 -13.74 9.56
N ASP A 189 9.51 -14.72 10.17
CA ASP A 189 10.06 -16.07 10.32
C ASP A 189 10.32 -16.75 8.95
N ALA A 190 9.54 -16.40 7.91
CA ALA A 190 9.73 -16.90 6.56
C ALA A 190 10.89 -16.19 5.84
N ILE A 191 11.03 -14.88 6.02
CA ILE A 191 12.15 -14.12 5.47
C ILE A 191 13.47 -14.54 6.15
N ASP A 192 13.48 -14.72 7.46
CA ASP A 192 14.64 -15.24 8.20
C ASP A 192 15.08 -16.60 7.63
N PHE A 193 14.13 -17.47 7.27
CA PHE A 193 14.44 -18.75 6.62
C PHE A 193 15.04 -18.57 5.22
N VAL A 194 14.53 -17.63 4.42
CA VAL A 194 15.10 -17.32 3.10
C VAL A 194 16.53 -16.80 3.25
N HIS A 195 16.76 -15.83 4.13
CA HIS A 195 18.07 -15.22 4.38
C HIS A 195 19.07 -16.20 5.02
N ALA A 196 18.60 -17.16 5.81
CA ALA A 196 19.41 -18.26 6.33
C ALA A 196 19.78 -19.32 5.27
N GLY A 197 19.41 -19.12 4.00
CA GLY A 197 19.73 -20.02 2.89
C GLY A 197 18.75 -21.20 2.74
N GLY A 198 17.59 -21.16 3.39
CA GLY A 198 16.61 -22.24 3.36
C GLY A 198 16.07 -22.58 1.97
N LEU A 199 16.06 -21.60 1.05
CA LEU A 199 15.72 -21.80 -0.36
C LEU A 199 16.92 -22.13 -1.27
N GLY A 200 18.14 -22.19 -0.72
CA GLY A 200 19.36 -22.16 -1.54
C GLY A 200 19.49 -20.82 -2.27
N LYS A 201 20.09 -20.80 -3.46
CA LYS A 201 20.14 -19.59 -4.28
C LYS A 201 18.74 -19.20 -4.74
N VAL A 202 18.32 -17.99 -4.39
CA VAL A 202 17.07 -17.40 -4.90
C VAL A 202 17.26 -17.00 -6.36
N HIS A 203 16.29 -17.35 -7.20
CA HIS A 203 16.33 -17.07 -8.65
C HIS A 203 15.30 -16.04 -9.08
N CYS A 204 14.21 -15.88 -8.32
CA CYS A 204 13.17 -14.90 -8.60
C CYS A 204 12.34 -14.64 -7.34
N SER A 205 11.95 -13.39 -7.13
CA SER A 205 10.98 -13.00 -6.11
C SER A 205 9.80 -12.31 -6.76
N ARG A 206 8.58 -12.78 -6.51
CA ARG A 206 7.37 -12.27 -7.15
C ARG A 206 6.43 -11.62 -6.15
N GLY A 207 5.92 -10.45 -6.51
CA GLY A 207 4.76 -9.82 -5.89
C GLY A 207 3.55 -9.88 -6.82
N LEU A 208 2.39 -10.26 -6.28
CA LEU A 208 1.17 -10.44 -7.06
C LEU A 208 0.05 -9.56 -6.52
N CYS A 209 -0.64 -8.87 -7.43
CA CYS A 209 -1.88 -8.17 -7.16
C CYS A 209 -2.93 -8.56 -8.21
N TYR A 210 -3.50 -9.76 -8.06
CA TYR A 210 -4.65 -10.20 -8.84
C TYR A 210 -5.91 -9.89 -8.05
N LYS A 211 -6.37 -8.66 -8.19
CA LYS A 211 -7.48 -8.09 -7.42
C LYS A 211 -8.54 -7.54 -8.37
N PRO A 212 -9.84 -7.80 -8.14
CA PRO A 212 -10.88 -7.25 -9.01
C PRO A 212 -10.84 -5.73 -9.06
N ARG A 213 -10.71 -5.16 -10.27
CA ARG A 213 -10.82 -3.72 -10.53
C ARG A 213 -11.92 -3.50 -11.56
N ARG A 214 -13.13 -3.30 -11.04
CA ARG A 214 -14.30 -2.92 -11.84
C ARG A 214 -14.09 -1.52 -12.42
N PRO A 215 -14.70 -1.22 -13.58
CA PRO A 215 -14.63 0.11 -14.14
C PRO A 215 -15.19 1.14 -13.16
N ILE A 216 -14.55 2.29 -13.09
CA ILE A 216 -14.95 3.36 -12.17
C ILE A 216 -16.04 4.29 -12.74
N GLY A 217 -16.46 4.04 -13.99
CA GLY A 217 -17.38 4.89 -14.73
C GLY A 217 -16.65 6.00 -15.51
N THR A 218 -17.39 6.73 -16.34
CA THR A 218 -16.87 7.78 -17.21
C THR A 218 -17.17 9.18 -16.65
N VAL A 219 -16.38 10.16 -17.09
CA VAL A 219 -16.64 11.58 -16.86
C VAL A 219 -16.57 12.31 -18.19
N GLU A 220 -17.71 12.79 -18.67
CA GLU A 220 -17.79 13.55 -19.93
C GLU A 220 -17.49 15.04 -19.73
N THR A 221 -17.75 15.56 -18.54
CA THR A 221 -17.50 16.96 -18.16
C THR A 221 -16.78 17.03 -16.82
N PRO A 222 -15.72 17.85 -16.68
CA PRO A 222 -15.03 18.03 -15.40
C PRO A 222 -16.01 18.34 -14.27
N ARG A 223 -15.84 17.62 -13.14
CA ARG A 223 -16.70 17.77 -11.96
C ARG A 223 -16.10 18.77 -10.99
N PHE A 224 -16.95 19.48 -10.26
CA PHE A 224 -16.53 20.21 -9.08
C PHE A 224 -16.34 19.23 -7.92
N ALA A 225 -15.35 19.51 -7.05
CA ALA A 225 -15.23 18.80 -5.80
C ALA A 225 -16.46 19.09 -4.91
N PRO A 226 -16.83 18.17 -3.99
CA PRO A 226 -17.89 18.43 -3.04
C PRO A 226 -17.62 19.71 -2.23
N ALA A 227 -18.65 20.50 -1.95
CA ALA A 227 -18.51 21.78 -1.25
C ALA A 227 -17.95 21.64 0.18
N THR A 228 -18.03 20.45 0.77
CA THR A 228 -17.49 20.14 2.10
C THR A 228 -15.97 19.95 2.10
N VAL A 229 -15.36 19.79 0.92
CA VAL A 229 -13.94 19.49 0.73
C VAL A 229 -13.19 20.76 0.34
N ASP A 230 -12.18 21.11 1.13
CA ASP A 230 -11.14 22.00 0.65
C ASP A 230 -10.30 21.29 -0.41
N TYR A 231 -10.68 21.50 -1.68
CA TYR A 231 -10.06 20.80 -2.79
C TYR A 231 -8.62 21.25 -3.07
N ASP A 232 -8.29 22.50 -2.74
CA ASP A 232 -6.94 23.02 -2.87
C ASP A 232 -6.01 22.30 -1.90
N ARG A 233 -6.40 22.16 -0.63
CA ARG A 233 -5.63 21.34 0.33
C ARG A 233 -5.66 19.85 0.01
N TRP A 234 -6.75 19.34 -0.58
CA TRP A 234 -6.86 17.94 -1.00
C TRP A 234 -5.85 17.61 -2.12
N LEU A 235 -5.69 18.49 -3.11
CA LEU A 235 -4.67 18.37 -4.14
C LEU A 235 -3.27 18.54 -3.54
N GLY A 236 -3.09 19.49 -2.62
CA GLY A 236 -1.80 19.74 -1.99
C GLY A 236 -0.71 20.00 -3.04
N PRO A 237 0.39 19.22 -3.09
CA PRO A 237 1.54 19.54 -3.92
C PRO A 237 1.36 19.32 -5.43
N VAL A 238 0.32 18.60 -5.88
CA VAL A 238 0.11 18.33 -7.32
C VAL A 238 -0.54 19.51 -8.02
N GLU A 239 -0.27 19.67 -9.32
CA GLU A 239 -0.88 20.72 -10.17
C GLU A 239 -2.40 20.75 -10.02
N TYR A 240 -2.98 21.95 -10.03
CA TYR A 240 -4.42 22.08 -9.96
C TYR A 240 -5.08 21.49 -11.21
N ARG A 241 -5.92 20.47 -11.01
CA ARG A 241 -6.70 19.85 -12.08
C ARG A 241 -8.11 19.59 -11.58
N ALA A 242 -9.11 19.90 -12.42
CA ALA A 242 -10.50 19.59 -12.11
C ALA A 242 -10.72 18.08 -11.89
N LEU A 243 -11.78 17.69 -11.18
CA LEU A 243 -12.06 16.29 -10.90
C LEU A 243 -12.48 15.56 -12.18
N GLN A 244 -11.62 14.68 -12.68
CA GLN A 244 -11.81 13.91 -13.92
C GLN A 244 -12.35 12.49 -13.69
N ARG A 245 -12.84 12.19 -12.49
CA ARG A 245 -13.30 10.85 -12.09
C ARG A 245 -14.59 10.90 -11.25
N PRO A 246 -15.40 9.83 -11.22
CA PRO A 246 -16.71 9.89 -10.55
C PRO A 246 -16.64 10.03 -9.02
N GLN A 247 -15.73 9.33 -8.34
CA GLN A 247 -15.58 9.40 -6.88
C GLN A 247 -14.27 10.07 -6.45
N LEU A 248 -14.38 11.19 -5.73
CA LEU A 248 -13.20 11.88 -5.18
C LEU A 248 -12.38 11.00 -4.25
N HIS A 249 -13.01 10.37 -3.26
CA HIS A 249 -12.34 9.76 -2.11
C HIS A 249 -11.82 8.33 -2.32
N TYR A 250 -11.97 7.75 -3.52
CA TYR A 250 -11.41 6.42 -3.81
C TYR A 250 -10.81 6.31 -5.21
N ASP A 251 -11.40 6.94 -6.23
CA ASP A 251 -10.92 6.74 -7.60
C ASP A 251 -9.58 7.45 -7.86
N TRP A 252 -9.08 8.26 -6.93
CA TRP A 252 -7.77 8.90 -7.01
C TRP A 252 -6.63 7.90 -7.20
N HIS A 253 -6.79 6.64 -6.76
CA HIS A 253 -5.81 5.59 -7.00
C HIS A 253 -5.59 5.31 -8.48
N TRP A 254 -6.62 5.49 -9.31
CA TRP A 254 -6.65 5.11 -10.72
C TRP A 254 -6.31 6.26 -11.67
N ASP A 255 -5.89 7.37 -11.08
CA ASP A 255 -5.56 8.63 -11.72
C ASP A 255 -4.09 8.94 -11.42
N LEU A 256 -3.21 8.81 -12.41
CA LEU A 256 -1.75 8.98 -12.30
C LEU A 256 -1.33 10.39 -11.88
N HIS A 257 -2.26 11.36 -11.91
CA HIS A 257 -2.07 12.69 -11.33
C HIS A 257 -2.04 12.67 -9.80
N THR A 258 -2.84 11.81 -9.18
CA THR A 258 -3.07 11.77 -7.72
C THR A 258 -2.84 10.39 -7.10
N GLY A 259 -2.50 9.39 -7.90
CA GLY A 259 -2.30 8.01 -7.48
C GLY A 259 -1.32 7.26 -8.36
N ASN A 260 -1.08 6.00 -8.02
CA ASN A 260 -0.04 5.18 -8.63
C ASN A 260 -0.61 3.82 -9.11
N GLY A 261 -1.89 3.76 -9.46
CA GLY A 261 -2.56 2.53 -9.86
C GLY A 261 -2.45 1.42 -8.81
N ASP A 262 -2.59 0.18 -9.25
CA ASP A 262 -2.49 -0.96 -8.34
C ASP A 262 -1.06 -1.24 -7.88
N LEU A 263 -0.07 -0.88 -8.69
CA LEU A 263 1.33 -1.07 -8.34
C LEU A 263 1.67 -0.27 -7.07
N GLY A 264 1.20 0.97 -6.94
CA GLY A 264 1.36 1.76 -5.72
C GLY A 264 0.28 1.52 -4.66
N ASN A 265 -0.97 1.21 -5.03
CA ASN A 265 -2.07 1.02 -4.08
C ASN A 265 -1.90 -0.26 -3.24
N GLN A 266 -2.16 -1.42 -3.85
CA GLN A 266 -1.99 -2.71 -3.18
C GLN A 266 -0.54 -3.18 -3.30
N GLY A 267 0.08 -2.92 -4.44
CA GLY A 267 1.30 -3.57 -4.87
C GLY A 267 2.49 -3.31 -3.98
N ILE A 268 2.62 -2.12 -3.39
CA ILE A 268 3.73 -1.80 -2.48
C ILE A 268 3.88 -2.81 -1.32
N HIS A 269 2.78 -3.36 -0.81
CA HIS A 269 2.87 -4.36 0.25
C HIS A 269 3.63 -5.61 -0.20
N GLN A 270 3.28 -6.13 -1.37
CA GLN A 270 3.92 -7.30 -1.95
C GLN A 270 5.29 -6.94 -2.53
N MET A 271 5.48 -5.72 -3.04
CA MET A 271 6.78 -5.22 -3.50
C MET A 271 7.79 -5.20 -2.36
N ASP A 272 7.39 -4.71 -1.19
CA ASP A 272 8.25 -4.64 0.00
C ASP A 272 8.71 -6.02 0.45
N ILE A 273 7.80 -6.99 0.56
CA ILE A 273 8.15 -8.38 0.92
C ILE A 273 9.03 -9.02 -0.16
N ALA A 274 8.74 -8.76 -1.45
CA ALA A 274 9.52 -9.32 -2.54
C ALA A 274 10.97 -8.79 -2.54
N ARG A 275 11.14 -7.48 -2.31
CA ARG A 275 12.44 -6.81 -2.16
C ARG A 275 13.17 -7.33 -0.93
N TRP A 276 12.47 -7.44 0.19
CA TRP A 276 13.04 -7.90 1.46
C TRP A 276 13.54 -9.35 1.37
N ALA A 277 12.81 -10.24 0.69
CA ALA A 277 13.25 -11.61 0.46
C ALA A 277 14.55 -11.72 -0.37
N LEU A 278 14.83 -10.71 -1.21
CA LEU A 278 16.07 -10.62 -1.99
C LEU A 278 17.19 -9.87 -1.27
N ASP A 279 16.93 -9.35 -0.08
CA ASP A 279 17.86 -8.48 0.66
C ASP A 279 18.34 -7.27 -0.18
N CYS A 280 17.46 -6.77 -1.05
CA CYS A 280 17.82 -5.70 -1.97
C CYS A 280 17.60 -4.33 -1.31
N ASP A 281 18.66 -3.76 -0.75
CA ASP A 281 18.60 -2.52 0.03
C ASP A 281 19.03 -1.26 -0.74
N ARG A 282 18.64 -1.18 -2.02
CA ARG A 282 18.94 -0.10 -2.96
C ARG A 282 17.86 -0.03 -4.05
N MET A 283 17.94 0.97 -4.93
CA MET A 283 17.12 1.01 -6.14
C MET A 283 17.46 -0.13 -7.11
N PRO A 284 16.51 -0.54 -7.98
CA PRO A 284 16.78 -1.59 -8.94
C PRO A 284 17.72 -1.07 -10.03
N ALA A 285 18.72 -1.85 -10.40
CA ALA A 285 19.69 -1.44 -11.44
C ALA A 285 19.02 -1.24 -12.81
N ARG A 286 17.91 -1.94 -13.04
CA ARG A 286 17.07 -1.82 -14.23
C ARG A 286 15.61 -2.08 -13.89
N VAL A 287 14.71 -1.38 -14.56
CA VAL A 287 13.27 -1.70 -14.61
C VAL A 287 12.76 -1.69 -16.05
N ALA A 288 11.81 -2.56 -16.37
CA ALA A 288 10.99 -2.48 -17.57
C ALA A 288 9.58 -2.99 -17.25
N SER A 289 8.58 -2.55 -18.01
CA SER A 289 7.20 -2.98 -17.80
C SER A 289 6.44 -3.15 -19.11
N VAL A 290 5.43 -4.00 -19.13
CA VAL A 290 4.41 -4.05 -20.18
C VAL A 290 3.04 -4.00 -19.53
N GLY A 291 2.12 -3.21 -20.05
CA GLY A 291 0.80 -3.10 -19.45
C GLY A 291 -0.15 -2.12 -20.11
N GLY A 292 -1.29 -1.90 -19.47
CA GLY A 292 -2.24 -0.89 -19.89
C GLY A 292 -3.52 -0.89 -19.07
N ARG A 293 -4.40 0.05 -19.41
CA ARG A 293 -5.81 0.06 -19.04
C ARG A 293 -6.58 -0.75 -20.06
N LEU A 294 -6.68 -2.06 -19.85
CA LEU A 294 -7.16 -3.00 -20.86
C LEU A 294 -8.58 -3.49 -20.56
N GLY A 295 -9.39 -3.65 -21.60
CA GLY A 295 -10.78 -4.10 -21.50
C GLY A 295 -11.76 -2.96 -21.29
N ASP A 296 -12.10 -2.65 -20.03
CA ASP A 296 -13.16 -1.68 -19.74
C ASP A 296 -12.68 -0.23 -19.99
N VAL A 297 -13.49 0.55 -20.72
CA VAL A 297 -13.27 1.98 -20.96
C VAL A 297 -13.90 2.78 -19.83
N ASP A 298 -13.09 3.53 -19.09
CA ASP A 298 -13.58 4.39 -18.01
C ASP A 298 -12.63 5.60 -17.77
N ALA A 299 -12.90 6.40 -16.75
CA ALA A 299 -12.17 7.65 -16.44
C ALA A 299 -10.72 7.53 -15.91
N GLY A 300 -10.23 6.35 -15.53
CA GLY A 300 -8.85 6.19 -15.03
C GLY A 300 -7.78 6.09 -16.15
N ASP A 301 -6.52 6.33 -15.79
CA ASP A 301 -5.36 6.30 -16.70
C ASP A 301 -4.22 5.38 -16.22
N SER A 302 -4.28 4.89 -14.98
CA SER A 302 -3.30 3.93 -14.46
C SER A 302 -3.55 2.50 -14.99
N PRO A 303 -2.51 1.67 -15.21
CA PRO A 303 -2.69 0.30 -15.67
C PRO A 303 -3.58 -0.53 -14.75
N ASN A 304 -4.58 -1.23 -15.31
CA ASN A 304 -5.33 -2.26 -14.59
C ASN A 304 -4.70 -3.65 -14.79
N THR A 305 -3.83 -3.81 -15.78
CA THR A 305 -3.10 -5.05 -16.07
C THR A 305 -1.68 -4.67 -16.45
N GLN A 306 -0.71 -5.16 -15.68
CA GLN A 306 0.70 -4.79 -15.87
C GLN A 306 1.63 -5.91 -15.38
N VAL A 307 2.76 -6.07 -16.05
CA VAL A 307 3.92 -6.81 -15.56
C VAL A 307 5.09 -5.83 -15.49
N ALA A 308 5.78 -5.75 -14.36
CA ALA A 308 7.01 -4.99 -14.18
C ALA A 308 8.12 -5.93 -13.71
N ILE A 309 9.29 -5.82 -14.34
CA ILE A 309 10.48 -6.62 -14.04
C ILE A 309 11.58 -5.68 -13.56
N PHE A 310 12.18 -6.03 -12.43
CA PHE A 310 13.21 -5.26 -11.77
C PHE A 310 14.47 -6.12 -11.60
N ASP A 311 15.63 -5.52 -11.79
CA ASP A 311 16.92 -6.14 -11.53
C ASP A 311 17.39 -5.79 -10.12
N CYS A 312 17.30 -6.76 -9.21
CA CYS A 312 17.80 -6.68 -7.84
C CYS A 312 19.12 -7.46 -7.76
N ASP A 313 20.25 -6.79 -8.01
CA ASP A 313 21.59 -7.37 -7.93
C ASP A 313 21.78 -8.65 -8.76
N GLY A 314 21.20 -8.69 -9.97
CA GLY A 314 21.23 -9.82 -10.88
C GLY A 314 20.15 -10.86 -10.64
N VAL A 315 19.27 -10.67 -9.65
CA VAL A 315 18.10 -11.51 -9.40
C VAL A 315 16.83 -10.77 -9.81
N PRO A 316 15.99 -11.32 -10.70
CA PRO A 316 14.76 -10.68 -11.12
C PRO A 316 13.72 -10.63 -9.99
N LEU A 317 13.24 -9.43 -9.68
CA LEU A 317 11.99 -9.22 -8.97
C LEU A 317 10.89 -8.94 -9.99
N VAL A 318 9.77 -9.67 -9.90
CA VAL A 318 8.63 -9.51 -10.81
C VAL A 318 7.43 -9.01 -10.03
N PHE A 319 6.76 -7.99 -10.55
CA PHE A 319 5.47 -7.57 -10.03
C PHE A 319 4.37 -7.71 -11.09
N GLU A 320 3.26 -8.34 -10.72
CA GLU A 320 2.15 -8.58 -11.64
C GLU A 320 0.84 -8.02 -11.09
N VAL A 321 0.18 -7.21 -11.92
CA VAL A 321 -1.14 -6.65 -11.69
C VAL A 321 -2.13 -7.30 -12.65
N ARG A 322 -3.25 -7.80 -12.09
CA ARG A 322 -4.41 -8.29 -12.85
C ARG A 322 -5.67 -7.71 -12.24
N GLY A 323 -6.28 -6.75 -12.93
CA GLY A 323 -7.52 -6.08 -12.55
C GLY A 323 -8.76 -6.76 -13.12
N LEU A 324 -8.62 -7.42 -14.27
CA LEU A 324 -9.69 -8.20 -14.91
C LEU A 324 -9.83 -9.57 -14.23
N PRO A 325 -11.01 -10.22 -14.30
CA PRO A 325 -11.14 -11.59 -13.77
C PRO A 325 -10.32 -12.58 -14.59
N ARG A 326 -10.18 -13.82 -14.10
CA ARG A 326 -9.39 -14.88 -14.76
C ARG A 326 -9.83 -15.19 -16.20
N ASN A 327 -11.09 -14.92 -16.54
CA ASN A 327 -11.64 -15.01 -17.89
C ASN A 327 -12.99 -14.26 -17.96
N LYS A 328 -13.53 -14.10 -19.18
CA LYS A 328 -14.82 -13.43 -19.39
C LYS A 328 -15.98 -14.08 -18.63
N ALA A 329 -16.04 -15.41 -18.55
CA ALA A 329 -17.10 -16.13 -17.83
C ALA A 329 -17.06 -15.90 -16.30
N ALA A 330 -15.90 -15.54 -15.77
CA ALA A 330 -15.71 -15.16 -14.36
C ALA A 330 -16.13 -13.71 -14.04
N ARG A 331 -16.64 -12.95 -15.03
CA ARG A 331 -17.34 -11.68 -14.80
C ARG A 331 -18.75 -11.94 -14.26
N ALA A 332 -18.85 -12.32 -12.98
CA ALA A 332 -20.11 -12.49 -12.24
C ALA A 332 -20.21 -11.47 -11.08
N ASP A 333 -21.15 -11.66 -10.14
CA ASP A 333 -21.34 -10.80 -8.96
C ASP A 333 -20.08 -10.67 -8.10
N THR A 334 -19.24 -11.70 -8.09
CA THR A 334 -17.87 -11.67 -7.56
C THR A 334 -16.92 -12.08 -8.66
N TRP A 335 -15.98 -11.20 -9.03
CA TRP A 335 -14.97 -11.52 -10.04
C TRP A 335 -13.98 -12.52 -9.46
N GLU A 336 -13.90 -13.70 -10.07
CA GLU A 336 -12.88 -14.69 -9.73
C GLU A 336 -11.56 -14.31 -10.40
N MET A 337 -10.49 -14.24 -9.63
CA MET A 337 -9.17 -13.81 -10.10
C MET A 337 -8.28 -14.98 -10.46
N ASP A 338 -7.24 -14.71 -11.22
CA ASP A 338 -6.17 -15.67 -11.48
C ASP A 338 -5.48 -16.10 -10.18
N GLN A 339 -4.74 -17.20 -10.27
CA GLN A 339 -3.79 -17.64 -9.26
C GLN A 339 -2.47 -18.01 -9.91
N PHE A 340 -1.38 -17.58 -9.30
CA PHE A 340 -0.04 -18.08 -9.60
C PHE A 340 0.47 -18.83 -8.38
N GLU A 341 0.77 -20.11 -8.56
CA GLU A 341 1.15 -21.01 -7.47
C GLU A 341 0.25 -20.91 -6.24
N GLY A 342 -1.06 -20.83 -6.45
CA GLY A 342 -2.06 -20.74 -5.38
C GLY A 342 -2.20 -19.37 -4.71
N GLN A 343 -1.53 -18.33 -5.21
CA GLN A 343 -1.66 -16.94 -4.74
C GLN A 343 -2.39 -16.08 -5.79
N SER A 344 -3.42 -15.33 -5.37
CA SER A 344 -3.98 -14.23 -6.15
C SER A 344 -3.36 -12.88 -5.74
N ILE A 345 -3.25 -12.66 -4.43
CA ILE A 345 -2.50 -11.54 -3.86
C ILE A 345 -1.53 -12.14 -2.85
N GLY A 346 -0.25 -11.79 -2.92
CA GLY A 346 0.77 -12.35 -2.06
C GLY A 346 2.14 -12.37 -2.74
N ASN A 347 3.04 -13.18 -2.18
CA ASN A 347 4.40 -13.32 -2.68
C ASN A 347 4.74 -14.77 -2.96
N VAL A 348 5.56 -14.98 -3.98
CA VAL A 348 6.11 -16.28 -4.36
C VAL A 348 7.60 -16.11 -4.62
N ILE A 349 8.43 -16.73 -3.78
CA ILE A 349 9.89 -16.61 -3.81
C ILE A 349 10.48 -17.95 -4.23
N HIS A 350 11.11 -17.99 -5.40
CA HIS A 350 11.63 -19.20 -6.03
C HIS A 350 13.13 -19.32 -5.78
N GLY A 351 13.58 -20.47 -5.28
CA GLY A 351 15.00 -20.80 -5.17
C GLY A 351 15.30 -22.26 -5.52
N GLU A 352 16.57 -22.63 -5.40
CA GLU A 352 17.07 -23.98 -5.70
C GLU A 352 16.30 -25.09 -4.96
N ASN A 353 15.89 -24.84 -3.71
CA ASN A 353 15.26 -25.81 -2.82
C ASN A 353 13.73 -25.71 -2.76
N GLY A 354 13.11 -25.06 -3.75
CA GLY A 354 11.66 -24.94 -3.88
C GLY A 354 11.17 -23.50 -3.79
N VAL A 355 10.03 -23.30 -3.12
CA VAL A 355 9.33 -22.02 -3.09
C VAL A 355 8.86 -21.64 -1.69
N VAL A 356 8.97 -20.36 -1.36
CA VAL A 356 8.28 -19.76 -0.21
C VAL A 356 7.09 -18.95 -0.72
N ARG A 357 5.90 -19.21 -0.15
CA ARG A 357 4.68 -18.45 -0.41
C ARG A 357 4.29 -17.66 0.82
N ILE A 358 3.96 -16.38 0.64
CA ILE A 358 3.51 -15.50 1.72
C ILE A 358 2.15 -14.93 1.34
N SER A 359 1.18 -15.09 2.25
CA SER A 359 -0.20 -14.69 2.00
C SER A 359 -0.42 -13.18 2.12
N ASN A 360 -1.42 -12.66 1.39
CA ASN A 360 -1.87 -11.26 1.51
C ASN A 360 -2.30 -10.86 2.93
N SER A 361 -2.82 -11.81 3.71
CA SER A 361 -3.21 -11.56 5.11
C SER A 361 -2.03 -11.37 6.05
N TYR A 362 -0.82 -11.74 5.62
CA TYR A 362 0.39 -11.83 6.45
C TYR A 362 0.24 -12.77 7.66
N SER A 363 -0.85 -13.54 7.75
CA SER A 363 -1.12 -14.42 8.89
C SER A 363 -0.44 -15.78 8.74
N TRP A 364 -0.03 -16.13 7.52
CA TRP A 364 0.67 -17.36 7.22
C TRP A 364 1.64 -17.19 6.04
N ALA A 365 2.69 -18.02 6.09
CA ALA A 365 3.64 -18.28 5.01
C ALA A 365 4.01 -19.77 5.03
N GLU A 366 4.54 -20.31 3.93
CA GLU A 366 4.96 -21.72 3.87
C GLU A 366 6.10 -21.95 2.90
N HIS A 367 6.89 -23.00 3.16
CA HIS A 367 7.92 -23.50 2.27
C HIS A 367 7.48 -24.85 1.69
N ILE A 368 7.55 -24.94 0.36
CA ILE A 368 7.25 -26.13 -0.43
C ILE A 368 8.53 -26.48 -1.17
N ASP A 369 8.95 -27.73 -1.08
CA ASP A 369 10.15 -28.18 -1.76
C ASP A 369 9.94 -28.42 -3.27
N ARG A 370 10.99 -28.87 -3.95
CA ARG A 370 10.97 -29.16 -5.39
C ARG A 370 10.00 -30.28 -5.79
N ASP A 371 9.67 -31.17 -4.85
CA ASP A 371 8.73 -32.27 -5.07
C ASP A 371 7.27 -31.85 -4.84
N GLY A 372 7.03 -30.57 -4.52
CA GLY A 372 5.71 -30.03 -4.23
C GLY A 372 5.21 -30.38 -2.82
N VAL A 373 6.09 -30.82 -1.93
CA VAL A 373 5.76 -31.20 -0.56
C VAL A 373 5.94 -29.99 0.36
N LYS A 374 4.89 -29.62 1.10
CA LYS A 374 4.98 -28.61 2.15
C LYS A 374 5.91 -29.11 3.25
N ARG A 375 7.07 -28.46 3.42
CA ARG A 375 8.06 -28.79 4.44
C ARG A 375 7.90 -27.96 5.71
N LYS A 376 7.47 -26.71 5.58
CA LYS A 376 7.31 -25.80 6.72
C LYS A 376 6.15 -24.84 6.52
N GLU A 377 5.52 -24.44 7.63
CA GLU A 377 4.46 -23.43 7.65
C GLU A 377 4.70 -22.52 8.85
N TRP A 378 4.63 -21.21 8.63
CA TRP A 378 4.73 -20.17 9.63
C TRP A 378 3.38 -19.48 9.80
N LYS A 379 3.05 -19.08 11.02
CA LYS A 379 1.76 -18.46 11.37
C LYS A 379 1.95 -17.32 12.36
N GLY A 380 1.04 -16.36 12.32
CA GLY A 380 0.98 -15.26 13.28
C GLY A 380 0.98 -13.90 12.58
N GLY A 381 0.17 -12.99 13.10
CA GLY A 381 0.12 -11.60 12.67
C GLY A 381 1.13 -10.73 13.41
N GLY A 382 0.84 -9.43 13.44
CA GLY A 382 1.63 -8.43 14.16
C GLY A 382 0.86 -7.14 14.34
N ASP A 383 1.31 -6.32 15.27
CA ASP A 383 0.77 -4.99 15.52
C ASP A 383 1.83 -3.94 15.19
N HIS A 384 1.66 -3.32 14.02
CA HIS A 384 2.57 -2.30 13.52
C HIS A 384 2.39 -0.95 14.24
N PHE A 385 1.23 -0.69 14.85
CA PHE A 385 1.04 0.50 15.69
C PHE A 385 1.76 0.32 17.03
N ALA A 386 1.66 -0.87 17.63
CA ALA A 386 2.41 -1.19 18.84
C ALA A 386 3.93 -1.04 18.62
N ASN A 387 4.44 -1.51 17.48
CA ASN A 387 5.86 -1.36 17.13
C ASN A 387 6.28 0.11 16.99
N PHE A 388 5.48 0.94 16.31
CA PHE A 388 5.73 2.38 16.20
C PHE A 388 5.73 3.06 17.58
N VAL A 389 4.69 2.82 18.40
CA VAL A 389 4.59 3.39 19.75
C VAL A 389 5.78 2.97 20.63
N ALA A 390 6.20 1.71 20.54
CA ALA A 390 7.37 1.20 21.28
C ALA A 390 8.66 1.92 20.85
N ALA A 391 8.89 2.09 19.54
CA ALA A 391 10.05 2.81 19.03
C ALA A 391 10.07 4.27 19.53
N VAL A 392 8.94 4.98 19.44
CA VAL A 392 8.83 6.38 19.90
C VAL A 392 9.07 6.50 21.39
N LYS A 393 8.48 5.63 22.22
CA LYS A 393 8.69 5.65 23.67
C LYS A 393 10.12 5.33 24.08
N ALA A 394 10.83 4.53 23.28
CA ALA A 394 12.23 4.21 23.50
C ALA A 394 13.19 5.27 22.91
N ASP A 395 12.68 6.21 22.13
CA ASP A 395 13.46 7.13 21.29
C ASP A 395 14.52 6.38 20.45
N ASP A 396 14.15 5.21 19.92
CA ASP A 396 15.05 4.31 19.21
C ASP A 396 14.46 3.89 17.85
N PRO A 397 14.92 4.49 16.73
CA PRO A 397 14.43 4.14 15.41
C PRO A 397 14.83 2.72 14.96
N SER A 398 15.84 2.10 15.57
CA SER A 398 16.26 0.73 15.23
C SER A 398 15.22 -0.33 15.64
N LEU A 399 14.29 0.03 16.52
CA LEU A 399 13.17 -0.84 16.91
C LEU A 399 12.07 -0.92 15.84
N LEU A 400 12.08 -0.05 14.83
CA LEU A 400 11.08 -0.11 13.76
C LEU A 400 11.26 -1.36 12.90
N ASN A 401 10.22 -2.17 12.80
CA ASN A 401 10.17 -3.27 11.83
C ASN A 401 10.12 -2.74 10.39
N ALA A 402 9.52 -1.57 10.19
CA ALA A 402 9.32 -0.92 8.89
C ALA A 402 9.78 0.53 8.95
N SER A 403 11.06 0.74 8.67
CA SER A 403 11.67 2.07 8.64
C SER A 403 11.12 2.91 7.48
N ILE A 404 11.20 4.24 7.58
CA ILE A 404 10.86 5.12 6.45
C ILE A 404 11.71 4.83 5.21
N ARG A 405 12.98 4.43 5.39
CA ARG A 405 13.87 4.07 4.29
C ARG A 405 13.37 2.84 3.53
N ASP A 406 12.88 1.83 4.25
CA ASP A 406 12.22 0.68 3.62
C ASP A 406 10.97 1.10 2.83
N GLY A 407 10.17 1.99 3.42
CA GLY A 407 8.99 2.55 2.77
C GLY A 407 9.33 3.32 1.49
N HIS A 408 10.41 4.10 1.52
CA HIS A 408 10.91 4.85 0.36
C HIS A 408 11.34 3.90 -0.76
N LEU A 409 12.23 2.93 -0.48
CA LEU A 409 12.69 1.98 -1.49
C LEU A 409 11.52 1.19 -2.09
N SER A 410 10.65 0.65 -1.25
CA SER A 410 9.51 -0.15 -1.72
C SER A 410 8.49 0.69 -2.51
N SER A 411 8.28 1.97 -2.17
CA SER A 411 7.47 2.89 -2.97
C SER A 411 8.16 3.22 -4.30
N ALA A 412 9.46 3.47 -4.28
CA ALA A 412 10.23 3.82 -5.46
C ALA A 412 10.22 2.72 -6.53
N TYR A 413 10.28 1.44 -6.13
CA TYR A 413 10.09 0.33 -7.07
C TYR A 413 8.74 0.41 -7.79
N CYS A 414 7.66 0.68 -7.06
CA CYS A 414 6.34 0.88 -7.67
C CYS A 414 6.34 2.07 -8.63
N HIS A 415 6.92 3.20 -8.21
CA HIS A 415 7.00 4.42 -9.02
C HIS A 415 7.80 4.22 -10.30
N LEU A 416 8.93 3.51 -10.23
CA LEU A 416 9.78 3.19 -11.36
C LEU A 416 9.09 2.25 -12.37
N GLY A 417 8.30 1.29 -11.90
CA GLY A 417 7.48 0.44 -12.76
C GLY A 417 6.39 1.24 -13.51
N ILE A 418 5.79 2.23 -12.84
CA ILE A 418 4.83 3.15 -13.47
C ILE A 418 5.53 4.11 -14.42
N LEU A 419 6.70 4.64 -14.05
CA LEU A 419 7.48 5.56 -14.88
C LEU A 419 7.90 4.91 -16.20
N SER A 420 8.40 3.66 -16.14
CA SER A 420 8.66 2.83 -17.32
C SER A 420 7.43 2.77 -18.23
N HIS A 421 6.25 2.50 -17.68
CA HIS A 421 5.00 2.48 -18.44
C HIS A 421 4.62 3.85 -19.03
N ARG A 422 4.70 4.93 -18.25
CA ARG A 422 4.35 6.29 -18.68
C ARG A 422 5.22 6.81 -19.82
N LEU A 423 6.49 6.41 -19.86
CA LEU A 423 7.45 6.75 -20.91
C LEU A 423 7.43 5.77 -22.09
N GLY A 424 6.62 4.72 -22.00
CA GLY A 424 6.48 3.68 -23.00
C GLY A 424 5.61 4.10 -24.18
N GLU A 425 5.52 3.20 -25.15
CA GLU A 425 4.72 3.38 -26.36
C GLU A 425 3.80 2.19 -26.57
N SER A 426 2.65 2.42 -27.21
CA SER A 426 1.78 1.34 -27.67
C SER A 426 2.50 0.47 -28.69
N ARG A 427 2.58 -0.83 -28.43
CA ARG A 427 3.27 -1.80 -29.28
C ARG A 427 2.40 -3.05 -29.48
N PRO A 428 2.45 -3.67 -30.68
CA PRO A 428 1.76 -4.92 -30.89
C PRO A 428 2.50 -6.08 -30.17
N PRO A 429 1.82 -7.20 -29.87
CA PRO A 429 2.38 -8.26 -29.04
C PRO A 429 3.72 -8.84 -29.54
N GLU A 430 3.93 -8.91 -30.84
CA GLU A 430 5.17 -9.43 -31.45
C GLU A 430 6.40 -8.55 -31.17
N GLU A 431 6.21 -7.24 -31.06
CA GLU A 431 7.30 -6.33 -30.68
C GLU A 431 7.66 -6.49 -29.20
N VAL A 432 6.67 -6.77 -28.34
CA VAL A 432 6.90 -7.11 -26.94
C VAL A 432 7.64 -8.46 -26.83
N ASP A 433 7.20 -9.47 -27.59
CA ASP A 433 7.86 -10.79 -27.65
C ASP A 433 9.33 -10.63 -28.06
N ALA A 434 9.62 -9.81 -29.09
CA ALA A 434 10.98 -9.53 -29.52
C ALA A 434 11.80 -8.81 -28.43
N ALA A 435 11.24 -7.77 -27.80
CA ALA A 435 11.90 -6.99 -26.76
C ALA A 435 12.28 -7.81 -25.52
N TRP A 436 11.46 -8.81 -25.16
CA TRP A 436 11.64 -9.60 -23.94
C TRP A 436 12.21 -11.01 -24.19
N SER A 437 12.46 -11.39 -25.45
CA SER A 437 12.99 -12.70 -25.85
C SER A 437 14.30 -13.13 -25.17
N GLY A 438 15.13 -12.17 -24.76
CA GLY A 438 16.39 -12.41 -24.04
C GLY A 438 16.25 -12.60 -22.53
N ASP A 439 15.04 -12.45 -21.98
CA ASP A 439 14.75 -12.57 -20.56
C ASP A 439 13.64 -13.60 -20.34
N ALA A 440 14.01 -14.80 -19.87
CA ALA A 440 13.08 -15.90 -19.69
C ALA A 440 11.99 -15.59 -18.65
N THR A 441 12.33 -14.83 -17.60
CA THR A 441 11.40 -14.44 -16.54
C THR A 441 10.39 -13.42 -17.06
N ALA A 442 10.86 -12.43 -17.82
CA ALA A 442 9.99 -11.45 -18.47
C ALA A 442 9.08 -12.12 -19.51
N SER A 443 9.64 -12.97 -20.37
CA SER A 443 8.90 -13.72 -21.40
C SER A 443 7.80 -14.60 -20.80
N GLU A 444 8.08 -15.30 -19.70
CA GLU A 444 7.09 -16.11 -18.98
C GLU A 444 5.95 -15.26 -18.40
N ALA A 445 6.28 -14.16 -17.72
CA ALA A 445 5.28 -13.28 -17.12
C ALA A 445 4.40 -12.58 -18.17
N TRP A 446 5.00 -12.17 -19.29
CA TRP A 446 4.29 -11.63 -20.44
C TRP A 446 3.40 -12.67 -21.13
N GLY A 447 3.88 -13.90 -21.32
CA GLY A 447 3.09 -15.01 -21.84
C GLY A 447 1.82 -15.24 -21.02
N ARG A 448 1.95 -15.28 -19.69
CA ARG A 448 0.79 -15.37 -18.79
C ARG A 448 -0.13 -14.16 -18.84
N MET A 449 0.42 -12.95 -19.02
CA MET A 449 -0.41 -11.76 -19.24
C MET A 449 -1.24 -11.88 -20.52
N ARG A 450 -0.63 -12.32 -21.62
CA ARG A 450 -1.34 -12.54 -22.88
C ARG A 450 -2.43 -13.59 -22.76
N ASP A 451 -2.16 -14.69 -22.07
CA ASP A 451 -3.17 -15.74 -21.84
C ASP A 451 -4.35 -15.20 -21.02
N HIS A 452 -4.08 -14.41 -19.99
CA HIS A 452 -5.11 -13.72 -19.21
C HIS A 452 -5.96 -12.77 -20.07
N LEU A 453 -5.32 -11.96 -20.92
CA LEU A 453 -6.02 -11.02 -21.81
C LEU A 453 -6.87 -11.76 -22.85
N ARG A 454 -6.33 -12.83 -23.45
CA ARG A 454 -7.06 -13.71 -24.38
C ARG A 454 -8.26 -14.36 -23.70
N ALA A 455 -8.11 -14.83 -22.47
CA ALA A 455 -9.19 -15.43 -21.69
C ALA A 455 -10.32 -14.43 -21.36
N ASN A 456 -10.03 -13.14 -21.40
CA ASN A 456 -11.00 -12.04 -21.29
C ASN A 456 -11.49 -11.52 -22.64
N GLU A 457 -11.10 -12.16 -23.75
CA GLU A 457 -11.42 -11.76 -25.12
C GLU A 457 -10.97 -10.32 -25.45
N ILE A 458 -9.83 -9.89 -24.90
CA ILE A 458 -9.23 -8.59 -25.20
C ILE A 458 -8.45 -8.69 -26.52
N ASP A 459 -8.87 -7.87 -27.49
CA ASP A 459 -8.20 -7.70 -28.76
C ASP A 459 -7.04 -6.69 -28.62
N LEU A 460 -5.81 -7.16 -28.76
CA LEU A 460 -4.60 -6.35 -28.63
C LEU A 460 -4.25 -5.57 -29.90
N ASP A 461 -4.90 -5.85 -31.03
CA ASP A 461 -4.79 -5.02 -32.22
C ASP A 461 -5.66 -3.76 -32.06
N ALA A 462 -6.82 -3.91 -31.41
CA ALA A 462 -7.73 -2.81 -31.10
C ALA A 462 -7.32 -2.01 -29.85
N THR A 463 -6.79 -2.68 -28.82
CA THR A 463 -6.31 -2.06 -27.57
C THR A 463 -4.89 -2.51 -27.28
N PRO A 464 -3.88 -1.92 -27.94
CA PRO A 464 -2.50 -2.34 -27.79
C PRO A 464 -1.99 -2.12 -26.36
N VAL A 465 -1.09 -2.99 -25.94
CA VAL A 465 -0.36 -2.80 -24.69
C VAL A 465 0.68 -1.71 -24.87
N VAL A 466 1.03 -1.05 -23.77
CA VAL A 466 2.18 -0.15 -23.71
C VAL A 466 3.40 -0.97 -23.32
N LEU A 467 4.39 -1.02 -24.21
CA LEU A 467 5.73 -1.48 -23.88
C LEU A 467 6.47 -0.32 -23.23
N GLY A 468 6.71 -0.46 -21.93
CA GLY A 468 7.39 0.54 -21.12
C GLY A 468 8.85 0.72 -21.53
N ARG A 469 9.33 1.96 -21.41
CA ARG A 469 10.72 2.30 -21.67
C ARG A 469 11.61 1.65 -20.60
N PRO A 470 12.62 0.84 -20.96
CA PRO A 470 13.56 0.30 -19.99
C PRO A 470 14.37 1.41 -19.33
N LEU A 471 14.41 1.45 -18.00
CA LEU A 471 15.15 2.46 -17.23
C LEU A 471 16.34 1.82 -16.54
N ARG A 472 17.50 2.49 -16.55
CA ARG A 472 18.69 2.12 -15.78
C ARG A 472 18.91 3.13 -14.68
N VAL A 473 18.60 2.76 -13.44
CA VAL A 473 18.57 3.68 -12.29
C VAL A 473 19.86 3.53 -11.49
N ASP A 474 20.39 4.62 -10.97
CA ASP A 474 21.48 4.54 -9.98
C ASP A 474 20.96 3.98 -8.64
N ALA A 475 21.88 3.57 -7.76
CA ALA A 475 21.53 2.87 -6.52
C ALA A 475 20.71 3.74 -5.56
N GLU A 476 20.90 5.05 -5.63
CA GLU A 476 20.26 6.07 -4.81
C GLU A 476 18.92 6.57 -5.37
N GLY A 477 18.62 6.29 -6.65
CA GLY A 477 17.38 6.74 -7.29
C GLY A 477 17.36 8.23 -7.63
N THR A 478 18.53 8.81 -7.86
CA THR A 478 18.68 10.23 -8.20
C THR A 478 18.71 10.47 -9.71
N ARG A 479 19.02 9.45 -10.50
CA ARG A 479 19.07 9.58 -11.97
C ARG A 479 18.75 8.30 -12.72
N VAL A 480 18.25 8.48 -13.94
CA VAL A 480 18.15 7.43 -14.96
C VAL A 480 19.27 7.64 -15.98
N THR A 481 20.18 6.66 -16.07
CA THR A 481 21.39 6.76 -16.89
C THR A 481 21.04 6.88 -18.37
N GLY A 482 21.45 8.00 -18.99
CA GLY A 482 21.23 8.26 -20.40
C GLY A 482 19.82 8.71 -20.76
N ASP A 483 18.95 8.96 -19.77
CA ASP A 483 17.57 9.40 -19.99
C ASP A 483 17.25 10.64 -19.13
N PRO A 484 17.46 11.87 -19.66
CA PRO A 484 17.21 13.10 -18.93
C PRO A 484 15.70 13.35 -18.69
N GLU A 485 14.83 12.87 -19.57
CA GLU A 485 13.37 12.97 -19.41
C GLU A 485 12.91 12.12 -18.22
N ALA A 486 13.32 10.85 -18.17
CA ALA A 486 13.01 9.97 -17.05
C ALA A 486 13.61 10.48 -15.73
N THR A 487 14.83 11.03 -15.78
CA THR A 487 15.49 11.64 -14.61
C THR A 487 14.67 12.81 -14.07
N ALA A 488 14.19 13.71 -14.93
CA ALA A 488 13.37 14.85 -14.50
C ALA A 488 12.06 14.39 -13.83
N MET A 489 11.49 13.26 -14.27
CA MET A 489 10.25 12.69 -13.71
C MET A 489 10.44 11.91 -12.40
N LEU A 490 11.68 11.74 -11.90
CA LEU A 490 11.92 11.18 -10.57
C LEU A 490 11.48 12.15 -9.45
N ALA A 491 11.38 13.44 -9.76
CA ALA A 491 10.83 14.48 -8.92
C ALA A 491 9.60 15.10 -9.58
N ARG A 492 8.80 15.85 -8.80
CA ARG A 492 7.71 16.67 -9.32
C ARG A 492 7.93 18.12 -8.96
N GLU A 493 7.42 19.02 -9.79
CA GLU A 493 7.25 20.42 -9.41
C GLU A 493 6.07 20.53 -8.45
N CYS A 494 6.33 21.02 -7.23
CA CYS A 494 5.28 21.27 -6.25
C CYS A 494 4.77 22.69 -6.41
N ARG A 495 3.45 22.88 -6.35
CA ARG A 495 2.86 24.22 -6.41
C ARG A 495 2.88 24.90 -5.04
N GLU A 496 2.98 26.23 -5.02
CA GLU A 496 2.76 27.02 -3.80
C GLU A 496 1.31 26.89 -3.32
N PRO A 497 1.05 26.95 -1.99
CA PRO A 497 2.01 26.99 -0.87
C PRO A 497 2.46 25.59 -0.39
N PHE A 498 2.35 24.56 -1.21
CA PHE A 498 2.56 23.15 -0.86
C PHE A 498 3.96 22.62 -1.19
N ILE A 499 4.95 23.51 -1.24
CA ILE A 499 6.36 23.17 -1.42
C ILE A 499 6.91 22.65 -0.08
N PHE A 500 7.78 21.63 -0.12
CA PHE A 500 8.34 20.97 1.05
C PHE A 500 9.76 20.47 0.81
#